data_AF-A0A9D7YKQ6-F1
#
_entry.id   AF-A0A9D7YKQ6-F1
#
_cell.length_a   1.000
_cell.length_b   1.000
_cell.length_c   1.000
_cell.angle_alpha   90.00
_cell.angle_beta   90.00
_cell.angle_gamma   90.00
#
_symmetry.space_group_name_H-M   'P 1'
#
loop_
_entity.id
_entity.type
_entity.pdbx_description
1 polymer ?
#
loop_
_entity_poly.entity_id
_entity_poly.type
_entity_poly.pdbx_seq_one_letter_code
_entity_poly.pdbx_strand_id
1 'polypeptide(L)'
;MLQRVAVSLVILAAIIVGLQFFPTAADGADKCPSITVTGVAGEGTTALFSANITSLYDNLTYNWTVSAGTIESGQGSLQISVASADAAAVTASLEVGGIPATCPNTASSTVQF
;
A
#
# COMPACT_ATOMS: atom_id res chain seq x y z
N MET A 1 -65.86 -25.58 -36.74
CA MET A 1 -64.48 -25.20 -37.07
C MET A 1 -63.59 -25.66 -35.92
N LEU A 2 -63.23 -26.94 -35.93
CA LEU A 2 -62.19 -27.50 -35.05
C LEU A 2 -60.82 -27.23 -35.71
N GLN A 3 -59.75 -27.04 -34.94
CA GLN A 3 -58.70 -28.07 -34.82
C GLN A 3 -57.36 -27.54 -34.21
N ARG A 4 -57.04 -28.10 -33.01
CA ARG A 4 -55.75 -28.63 -32.53
C ARG A 4 -54.50 -27.75 -32.31
N VAL A 5 -54.03 -27.89 -31.07
CA VAL A 5 -52.66 -27.87 -30.55
C VAL A 5 -51.68 -28.76 -31.38
N ALA A 6 -50.53 -28.23 -31.81
CA ALA A 6 -49.24 -28.89 -32.11
C ALA A 6 -48.18 -27.82 -32.51
N VAL A 7 -47.15 -27.49 -31.70
CA VAL A 7 -45.80 -28.10 -31.59
C VAL A 7 -44.84 -27.80 -32.75
N SER A 8 -43.68 -27.17 -32.43
CA SER A 8 -42.36 -27.11 -33.13
C SER A 8 -41.90 -25.66 -33.40
N LEU A 9 -40.68 -25.19 -33.12
CA LEU A 9 -39.38 -25.86 -32.97
C LEU A 9 -38.44 -24.99 -32.09
N VAL A 10 -37.57 -25.63 -31.30
CA VAL A 10 -36.56 -25.09 -30.38
C VAL A 10 -35.49 -24.25 -31.09
N ILE A 11 -35.14 -23.03 -30.63
CA ILE A 11 -33.76 -22.51 -30.64
C ILE A 11 -33.48 -21.64 -29.38
N LEU A 12 -32.32 -21.94 -28.80
CA LEU A 12 -31.64 -21.51 -27.58
C LEU A 12 -31.36 -20.00 -27.40
N ALA A 13 -31.10 -19.70 -26.11
CA ALA A 13 -30.17 -18.71 -25.55
C ALA A 13 -30.68 -17.28 -25.29
N ALA A 14 -30.93 -17.01 -24.01
CA ALA A 14 -31.07 -15.67 -23.44
C ALA A 14 -29.70 -14.94 -23.46
N ILE A 15 -29.58 -13.87 -24.23
CA ILE A 15 -28.43 -12.96 -24.18
C ILE A 15 -28.82 -11.78 -23.29
N ILE A 16 -28.35 -11.82 -22.05
CA ILE A 16 -28.46 -10.73 -21.09
C ILE A 16 -27.53 -9.62 -21.58
N VAL A 17 -28.08 -8.61 -22.25
CA VAL A 17 -27.36 -7.38 -22.59
C VAL A 17 -27.30 -6.51 -21.33
N GLY A 18 -26.35 -6.84 -20.46
CA GLY A 18 -25.92 -6.02 -19.34
C GLY A 18 -24.45 -5.70 -19.53
N LEU A 19 -24.14 -4.77 -20.43
CA LEU A 19 -22.78 -4.24 -20.58
C LEU A 19 -22.47 -3.39 -19.35
N GLN A 20 -22.00 -4.04 -18.28
CA GLN A 20 -21.42 -3.38 -17.13
C GLN A 20 -20.15 -2.69 -17.63
N PHE A 21 -20.20 -1.37 -17.79
CA PHE A 21 -18.99 -0.55 -17.90
C PHE A 21 -18.19 -0.76 -16.62
N PHE A 22 -17.18 -1.63 -16.67
CA PHE A 22 -16.13 -1.63 -15.66
C PHE A 22 -15.32 -0.35 -15.89
N PRO A 23 -15.27 0.60 -14.93
CA PRO A 23 -14.30 1.67 -15.03
C PRO A 23 -12.92 1.02 -15.02
N THR A 24 -12.16 1.15 -16.11
CA THR A 24 -10.73 0.82 -16.10
C THR A 24 -10.08 1.71 -15.05
N ALA A 25 -9.61 1.10 -13.96
CA ALA A 25 -8.73 1.77 -13.01
C ALA A 25 -7.60 2.41 -13.83
N ALA A 26 -7.40 3.71 -13.65
CA ALA A 26 -6.39 4.47 -14.38
C ALA A 26 -5.04 3.78 -14.23
N ASP A 27 -4.45 3.42 -15.36
CA ASP A 27 -3.11 2.86 -15.49
C ASP A 27 -2.09 3.94 -15.08
N GLY A 28 -1.91 4.09 -13.77
CA GLY A 28 -1.05 5.08 -13.12
C GLY A 28 0.05 4.47 -12.25
N ALA A 29 0.13 3.13 -12.19
CA ALA A 29 1.11 2.43 -11.36
C ALA A 29 2.56 2.75 -11.78
N ASP A 30 2.79 3.01 -13.06
CA ASP A 30 4.12 3.30 -13.62
C ASP A 30 4.75 4.60 -13.14
N LYS A 31 3.97 5.51 -12.52
CA LYS A 31 4.46 6.80 -12.00
C LYS A 31 4.51 6.85 -10.48
N CYS A 32 4.08 5.80 -9.80
CA CYS A 32 4.12 5.75 -8.35
C CYS A 32 5.50 5.31 -7.86
N PRO A 33 6.00 5.90 -6.76
CA PRO A 33 7.27 5.49 -6.21
C PRO A 33 7.17 4.07 -5.64
N SER A 34 8.29 3.35 -5.69
CA SER A 34 8.46 2.15 -4.86
C SER A 34 9.04 2.58 -3.53
N ILE A 35 8.34 2.27 -2.43
CA ILE A 35 8.73 2.61 -1.06
C ILE A 35 8.91 1.31 -0.30
N THR A 36 10.07 1.12 0.31
CA THR A 36 10.35 0.00 1.20
C THR A 36 11.01 0.52 2.48
N VAL A 37 10.71 -0.14 3.60
CA VAL A 37 11.34 0.15 4.89
C VAL A 37 11.98 -1.14 5.40
N THR A 38 13.22 -1.03 5.83
CA THR A 38 13.94 -2.09 6.56
C THR A 38 14.23 -1.61 7.96
N GLY A 39 14.24 -2.53 8.92
CA GLY A 39 14.61 -2.28 10.30
C GLY A 39 15.63 -3.30 10.77
N VAL A 40 16.55 -2.86 11.62
CA VAL A 40 17.51 -3.72 12.32
C VAL A 40 17.55 -3.36 13.79
N ALA A 41 17.60 -4.37 14.65
CA ALA A 41 17.92 -4.16 16.07
C ALA A 41 19.41 -3.79 16.19
N GLY A 42 19.69 -2.71 16.89
CA GLY A 42 21.02 -2.31 17.32
C GLY A 42 21.38 -2.94 18.68
N GLU A 43 22.48 -2.49 19.27
CA GLU A 43 22.86 -2.94 20.62
C GLU A 43 21.90 -2.36 21.68
N GLY A 44 21.58 -3.18 22.68
CA GLY A 44 20.66 -2.80 23.75
C GLY A 44 19.22 -2.67 23.26
N THR A 45 18.60 -1.52 23.52
CA THR A 45 17.19 -1.23 23.21
C THR A 45 17.05 -0.18 22.10
N THR A 46 17.94 -0.20 21.11
CA THR A 46 17.91 0.77 20.00
C THR A 46 17.62 0.04 18.70
N ALA A 47 16.71 0.53 17.87
CA ALA A 47 16.50 0.05 16.50
C ALA A 47 16.79 1.16 15.47
N LEU A 48 17.36 0.76 14.33
CA LEU A 48 17.55 1.62 13.17
C LEU A 48 16.58 1.21 12.08
N PHE A 49 15.84 2.18 11.55
CA PHE A 49 14.97 1.98 10.40
C PHE A 49 15.44 2.83 9.22
N SER A 50 15.47 2.24 8.03
CA SER A 50 15.89 2.91 6.79
C SER A 50 14.86 2.70 5.71
N ALA A 51 14.53 3.77 5.00
CA ALA A 51 13.66 3.74 3.83
C ALA A 51 14.50 3.73 2.55
N ASN A 52 14.09 2.90 1.60
CA ASN A 52 14.56 2.96 0.22
C ASN A 52 13.40 3.37 -0.68
N ILE A 53 13.59 4.46 -1.42
CA ILE A 53 12.57 5.06 -2.26
C ILE A 53 13.12 5.22 -3.67
N THR A 54 12.46 4.58 -4.64
CA THR A 54 12.68 4.83 -6.06
C THR A 54 11.55 5.72 -6.57
N SER A 55 11.87 6.94 -6.98
CA SER A 55 10.90 7.99 -7.28
C SER A 55 11.37 8.88 -8.43
N LEU A 56 10.41 9.43 -9.19
CA LEU A 56 10.63 10.47 -10.21
C LEU A 56 10.36 11.90 -9.65
N TYR A 57 10.01 12.01 -8.37
CA TYR A 57 9.67 13.26 -7.69
C TYR A 57 10.83 13.73 -6.81
N ASP A 58 11.15 15.03 -6.87
CA ASP A 58 12.33 15.61 -6.21
C ASP A 58 12.04 16.26 -4.84
N ASN A 59 10.78 16.54 -4.51
CA ASN A 59 10.38 17.28 -3.30
C ASN A 59 9.62 16.39 -2.31
N LEU A 60 10.23 15.28 -1.93
CA LEU A 60 9.65 14.33 -1.00
C LEU A 60 9.77 14.82 0.45
N THR A 61 8.73 14.57 1.24
CA THR A 61 8.76 14.76 2.70
C THR A 61 8.57 13.43 3.41
N TYR A 62 9.19 13.26 4.57
CA TYR A 62 9.16 12.00 5.31
C TYR A 62 8.56 12.23 6.70
N ASN A 63 7.49 11.52 7.02
CA ASN A 63 6.89 11.54 8.34
C ASN A 63 6.94 10.16 8.95
N TRP A 64 7.76 10.01 9.99
CA TRP A 64 7.91 8.76 10.72
C TRP A 64 7.02 8.71 11.94
N THR A 65 6.42 7.55 12.17
CA THR A 65 5.73 7.19 13.40
C THR A 65 6.20 5.83 13.88
N VAL A 66 6.11 5.58 15.18
CA VAL A 66 6.50 4.31 15.80
C VAL A 66 5.38 3.79 16.69
N SER A 67 5.19 2.47 16.72
CA SER A 67 4.16 1.83 17.57
C SER A 67 4.51 1.81 19.06
N ALA A 68 5.81 1.86 19.37
CA ALA A 68 6.35 1.87 20.72
C ALA A 68 7.75 2.50 20.70
N GLY A 69 8.21 2.97 21.85
CA GLY A 69 9.49 3.67 21.98
C GLY A 69 9.44 5.15 21.57
N THR A 70 10.60 5.75 21.38
CA THR A 70 10.77 7.17 21.00
C THR A 70 11.74 7.28 19.83
N ILE A 71 11.37 8.07 18.82
CA ILE A 71 12.30 8.44 17.74
C ILE A 71 13.32 9.42 18.33
N GLU A 72 14.57 9.00 18.45
CA GLU A 72 15.64 9.81 19.02
C GLU A 72 16.24 10.78 17.98
N SER A 73 16.26 10.37 16.72
CA SER A 73 16.83 11.17 15.64
C SER A 73 16.30 10.77 14.27
N GLY A 74 16.42 11.67 13.29
CA GLY A 74 16.20 11.36 11.88
C GLY A 74 14.78 11.60 11.36
N GLN A 75 13.89 12.18 12.17
CA GLN A 75 12.58 12.63 11.68
C GLN A 75 12.74 13.56 10.46
N GLY A 76 11.87 13.44 9.47
CA GLY A 76 12.01 14.20 8.23
C GLY A 76 13.09 13.69 7.27
N SER A 77 13.69 12.52 7.54
CA SER A 77 14.76 11.94 6.70
C SER A 77 14.45 10.49 6.29
N LEU A 78 15.33 9.87 5.49
CA LEU A 78 15.19 8.46 5.07
C LEU A 78 15.58 7.45 6.15
N GLN A 79 16.12 7.89 7.29
CA GLN A 79 16.57 7.00 8.36
C GLN A 79 16.17 7.56 9.71
N ILE A 80 15.72 6.69 10.62
CA ILE A 80 15.46 7.03 12.01
C ILE A 80 16.18 6.09 12.98
N SER A 81 16.52 6.64 14.14
CA SER A 81 16.91 5.86 15.33
C SER A 81 15.76 5.87 16.32
N VAL A 82 15.43 4.71 16.88
CA VAL A 82 14.32 4.53 17.81
C VAL A 82 14.82 3.83 19.07
N ALA A 83 14.65 4.49 20.22
CA ALA A 83 14.83 3.85 21.51
C ALA A 83 13.56 3.09 21.89
N SER A 84 13.66 1.77 22.04
CA SER A 84 12.58 0.85 22.42
C SER A 84 12.62 0.57 23.92
N ALA A 85 12.38 1.59 24.76
CA ALA A 85 12.33 1.39 26.21
C ALA A 85 11.29 0.31 26.58
N ASP A 86 11.79 -0.91 26.83
CA ASP A 86 11.07 -2.13 27.22
C ASP A 86 10.10 -2.75 26.19
N ALA A 87 10.17 -2.36 24.91
CA ALA A 87 9.29 -2.93 23.89
C ALA A 87 9.89 -4.22 23.27
N ALA A 88 9.16 -5.33 23.35
CA ALA A 88 9.56 -6.60 22.71
C ALA A 88 9.63 -6.49 21.16
N ALA A 89 8.84 -5.59 20.60
CA ALA A 89 8.86 -5.28 19.18
C ALA A 89 8.51 -3.81 18.94
N VAL A 90 9.10 -3.23 17.90
CA VAL A 90 8.79 -1.87 17.43
C VAL A 90 8.48 -1.93 15.95
N THR A 91 7.35 -1.34 15.56
CA THR A 91 6.99 -1.09 14.17
C THR A 91 7.22 0.38 13.86
N ALA A 92 8.06 0.67 12.88
CA ALA A 92 8.19 2.01 12.30
C ALA A 92 7.36 2.09 11.02
N SER A 93 6.59 3.17 10.90
CA SER A 93 5.80 3.49 9.72
C SER A 93 6.26 4.81 9.15
N LEU A 94 6.58 4.80 7.86
CA LEU A 94 6.91 5.99 7.08
C LEU A 94 5.72 6.36 6.21
N GLU A 95 5.36 7.64 6.25
CA GLU A 95 4.51 8.29 5.27
C GLU A 95 5.34 9.26 4.42
N VAL A 96 5.19 9.18 3.10
CA VAL A 96 5.89 9.99 2.11
C VAL A 96 4.93 11.03 1.54
N GLY A 97 5.30 12.31 1.60
CA GLY A 97 4.60 13.39 0.92
C GLY A 97 5.29 13.81 -0.37
N GLY A 98 4.66 14.70 -1.14
CA GLY A 98 5.20 15.20 -2.40
C GLY A 98 4.94 14.31 -3.62
N ILE A 99 4.04 13.34 -3.50
CA ILE A 99 3.62 12.43 -4.58
C ILE A 99 2.10 12.52 -4.84
N PRO A 100 1.60 12.08 -6.02
CA PRO A 100 0.17 12.12 -6.32
C PRO A 100 -0.66 11.35 -5.30
N ALA A 101 -1.84 11.88 -4.94
CA ALA A 101 -2.74 11.27 -3.96
C ALA A 101 -3.27 9.87 -4.37
N THR A 102 -3.15 9.51 -5.65
CA THR A 102 -3.50 8.18 -6.15
C THR A 102 -2.41 7.13 -5.89
N CYS A 103 -1.21 7.55 -5.49
CA CYS A 103 -0.09 6.65 -5.24
C CYS A 103 -0.08 6.16 -3.79
N PRO A 104 0.27 4.89 -3.55
CA PRO A 104 0.57 4.43 -2.20
C PRO A 104 1.77 5.21 -1.66
N ASN A 105 1.61 5.76 -0.46
CA ASN A 105 2.58 6.68 0.12
C ASN A 105 3.10 6.22 1.50
N THR A 106 2.76 5.00 1.92
CA THR A 106 3.15 4.46 3.22
C THR A 106 3.89 3.14 3.09
N ALA A 107 4.83 2.91 4.01
CA ALA A 107 5.52 1.64 4.19
C ALA A 107 5.92 1.47 5.65
N SER A 108 6.08 0.23 6.10
CA SER A 108 6.43 -0.06 7.49
C SER A 108 7.35 -1.26 7.62
N SER A 109 8.06 -1.35 8.74
CA SER A 109 8.84 -2.51 9.11
C SER A 109 8.80 -2.73 10.62
N THR A 110 8.95 -3.98 11.05
CA THR A 110 8.92 -4.35 12.47
C THR A 110 10.24 -5.02 12.84
N VAL A 111 10.82 -4.58 13.95
CA VAL A 111 12.00 -5.19 14.57
C VAL A 111 11.58 -5.80 15.90
N GLN A 112 12.17 -6.95 16.21
CA GLN A 112 12.06 -7.62 17.52
C GLN A 112 13.43 -7.55 18.22
N PHE A 113 13.41 -7.41 19.54
CA PHE A 113 14.60 -7.30 20.39
C PHE A 113 14.85 -8.58 21.18
#